data_AF-A0A7G6STA6-F1
#
_entry.id   AF-A0A7G6STA6-F1
#
_cell.length_a   1.000
_cell.length_b   1.000
_cell.length_c   1.000
_cell.angle_alpha   90.00
_cell.angle_beta   90.00
_cell.angle_gamma   90.00
#
_symmetry.space_group_name_H-M   'P 1'
#
loop_
_entity.id
_entity.type
_entity.pdbx_description
1 polymer ?
#
loop_
_entity_poly.entity_id
_entity_poly.type
_entity_poly.pdbx_seq_one_letter_code
_entity_poly.pdbx_strand_id
1 'polypeptide(L)'
;MTTYADVDVVIDAWVRATDSTLFTEWAGKPARFFHIGGSRQFECFQISIGLPDSNEIAVSARAIDTYDDSEMEMDRTWQGPVSELNEMLATAVATVKQWKARWDVAH
;
A
#
# COMPACT_ATOMS: atom_id res chain seq x y z
N MET A 1 -19.98 -11.55 -7.20
CA MET A 1 -19.26 -10.95 -6.06
C MET A 1 -17.80 -10.94 -6.44
N THR A 2 -17.17 -9.78 -6.45
CA THR A 2 -15.72 -9.67 -6.68
C THR A 2 -14.99 -10.18 -5.46
N THR A 3 -13.98 -11.01 -5.68
CA THR A 3 -13.12 -11.58 -4.65
C THR A 3 -11.69 -11.07 -4.85
N TYR A 4 -10.81 -11.36 -3.90
CA TYR A 4 -9.40 -11.05 -4.10
C TYR A 4 -8.79 -11.74 -5.34
N ALA A 5 -9.23 -12.95 -5.68
CA ALA A 5 -8.71 -13.67 -6.85
C ALA A 5 -8.93 -12.90 -8.17
N ASP A 6 -9.99 -12.07 -8.24
CA ASP A 6 -10.29 -11.24 -9.41
C ASP A 6 -9.35 -10.04 -9.55
N VAL A 7 -8.71 -9.63 -8.46
CA VAL A 7 -7.84 -8.44 -8.40
C VAL A 7 -6.37 -8.76 -8.10
N ASP A 8 -6.06 -10.00 -7.69
CA ASP A 8 -4.71 -10.44 -7.34
C ASP A 8 -3.74 -10.25 -8.53
N VAL A 9 -4.20 -10.33 -9.78
CA VAL A 9 -3.37 -10.03 -10.97
C VAL A 9 -2.87 -8.58 -11.01
N VAL A 10 -3.71 -7.62 -10.59
CA VAL A 10 -3.35 -6.20 -10.53
C VAL A 10 -2.39 -5.98 -9.36
N ILE A 11 -2.67 -6.60 -8.22
CA ILE A 11 -1.85 -6.50 -7.01
C ILE A 11 -0.45 -7.07 -7.27
N ASP A 12 -0.35 -8.24 -7.90
CA ASP A 12 0.91 -8.90 -8.25
C ASP A 12 1.79 -8.03 -9.16
N ALA A 13 1.18 -7.30 -10.10
CA ALA A 13 1.91 -6.39 -10.97
C ALA A 13 2.58 -5.27 -10.16
N TRP A 14 1.89 -4.71 -9.18
CA TRP A 14 2.42 -3.66 -8.31
C TRP A 14 3.47 -4.19 -7.33
N VAL A 15 3.24 -5.35 -6.74
CA VAL A 15 4.21 -6.03 -5.86
C VAL A 15 5.54 -6.24 -6.58
N ARG A 16 5.50 -6.69 -7.85
CA ARG A 16 6.70 -6.81 -8.69
C ARG A 16 7.32 -5.45 -9.02
N ALA A 17 6.50 -4.46 -9.35
CA ALA A 17 6.98 -3.12 -9.70
C ALA A 17 7.65 -2.39 -8.53
N THR A 18 7.32 -2.74 -7.29
CA THR A 18 7.91 -2.17 -6.07
C THR A 18 9.00 -3.05 -5.45
N ASP A 19 9.34 -4.19 -6.08
CA ASP A 19 10.26 -5.19 -5.54
C ASP A 19 9.87 -5.63 -4.11
N SER A 20 8.57 -5.81 -3.89
CA SER A 20 7.96 -6.13 -2.61
C SER A 20 7.54 -7.60 -2.55
N THR A 21 7.15 -8.04 -1.35
CA THR A 21 6.50 -9.33 -1.11
C THR A 21 5.03 -9.12 -0.79
N LEU A 22 4.14 -9.85 -1.48
CA LEU A 22 2.71 -9.86 -1.17
C LEU A 22 2.43 -10.78 0.02
N PHE A 23 1.70 -10.25 1.01
CA PHE A 23 1.11 -11.02 2.08
C PHE A 23 -0.39 -11.16 1.85
N THR A 24 -0.88 -12.40 1.94
CA THR A 24 -2.27 -12.76 1.62
C THR A 24 -3.14 -13.07 2.84
N GLU A 25 -2.56 -13.00 4.04
CA GLU A 25 -3.23 -13.29 5.31
C GLU A 25 -2.70 -12.39 6.44
N TRP A 26 -3.59 -11.99 7.34
CA TRP A 26 -3.26 -11.35 8.61
C TRP A 26 -4.13 -11.90 9.73
N ALA A 27 -3.51 -12.34 10.83
CA ALA A 27 -4.20 -12.90 12.00
C ALA A 27 -5.23 -14.00 11.64
N GLY A 28 -4.88 -14.89 10.70
CA GLY A 28 -5.74 -15.97 10.23
C GLY A 28 -6.92 -15.53 9.36
N LYS A 29 -6.93 -14.28 8.87
CA LYS A 29 -7.97 -13.73 7.99
C LYS A 29 -7.39 -13.33 6.63
N PRO A 30 -8.16 -13.47 5.53
CA PRO A 30 -7.74 -13.00 4.21
C PRO A 30 -7.43 -11.50 4.22
N ALA A 31 -6.23 -11.11 3.79
CA ALA A 31 -5.78 -9.72 3.71
C ALA A 31 -4.81 -9.57 2.56
N ARG A 32 -4.79 -8.45 1.82
CA ARG A 32 -3.76 -8.19 0.80
C ARG A 32 -2.96 -6.98 1.24
N PHE A 33 -1.67 -7.16 1.46
CA PHE A 33 -0.79 -6.04 1.76
C PHE A 33 0.64 -6.36 1.37
N PHE A 34 1.44 -5.32 1.16
CA PHE A 34 2.86 -5.45 0.88
C PHE A 34 3.62 -4.28 1.49
N HIS A 35 4.91 -4.50 1.75
CA HIS A 35 5.78 -3.50 2.35
C HIS A 35 6.70 -2.85 1.33
N ILE A 36 6.92 -1.56 1.48
CA ILE A 36 7.90 -0.78 0.73
C ILE A 36 8.89 -0.23 1.74
N GLY A 37 10.17 -0.60 1.60
CA GLY A 37 11.24 -0.03 2.44
C GLY A 37 11.46 1.45 2.16
N GLY A 38 11.83 2.22 3.18
CA GLY A 38 12.22 3.63 3.03
C GLY A 38 13.62 3.82 2.46
N SER A 39 14.03 5.08 2.34
CA SER A 39 15.40 5.43 1.90
C SER A 39 16.40 5.37 3.06
N ARG A 40 15.94 5.56 4.30
CA ARG A 40 16.75 5.40 5.51
C ARG A 40 16.61 4.00 6.09
N GLN A 41 17.60 3.59 6.89
CA GLN A 41 17.54 2.33 7.61
C GLN A 41 16.32 2.33 8.54
N PHE A 42 15.65 1.18 8.63
CA PHE A 42 14.49 0.91 9.48
C PHE A 42 13.16 1.57 9.09
N GLU A 43 13.14 2.47 8.09
CA GLU A 43 11.87 2.99 7.59
C GLU A 43 11.07 1.92 6.82
N CYS A 44 9.79 1.78 7.17
CA CYS A 44 8.91 0.81 6.55
C CYS A 44 7.53 1.42 6.28
N PHE A 45 7.05 1.25 5.05
CA PHE A 45 5.71 1.63 4.63
C PHE A 45 4.92 0.39 4.24
N GLN A 46 3.61 0.45 4.44
CA GLN A 46 2.69 -0.62 4.07
C GLN A 46 1.64 -0.08 3.13
N ILE A 47 1.38 -0.83 2.05
CA ILE A 47 0.18 -0.67 1.24
C ILE A 47 -0.75 -1.83 1.57
N SER A 48 -1.98 -1.52 1.95
CA SER A 48 -3.03 -2.50 2.27
C SER A 48 -4.19 -2.35 1.30
N ILE A 49 -4.69 -3.46 0.81
CA ILE A 49 -5.85 -3.55 -0.08
C ILE A 49 -6.96 -4.23 0.73
N GLY A 50 -8.08 -3.53 0.86
CA GLY A 50 -9.27 -4.02 1.53
C GLY A 50 -9.93 -5.17 0.77
N LEU A 51 -10.80 -5.90 1.47
CA LEU A 51 -11.64 -6.89 0.81
C LEU A 51 -12.59 -6.18 -0.15
N PRO A 52 -12.70 -6.60 -1.42
CA PRO A 52 -13.71 -6.03 -2.31
C PRO A 52 -15.11 -6.29 -1.75
N ASP A 53 -15.92 -5.24 -1.64
CA ASP A 53 -17.32 -5.33 -1.20
C ASP A 53 -18.20 -4.50 -2.15
N SER A 54 -19.30 -5.08 -2.61
CA SER A 54 -20.27 -4.39 -3.48
C SER A 54 -19.66 -3.64 -4.68
N ASN A 55 -18.60 -4.19 -5.28
CA ASN A 55 -17.83 -3.60 -6.39
C ASN A 55 -16.98 -2.37 -6.03
N GLU A 56 -16.84 -2.07 -4.74
CA GLU A 56 -15.88 -1.12 -4.20
C GLU A 56 -14.69 -1.83 -3.56
N ILE A 57 -13.57 -1.13 -3.49
CA ILE A 57 -12.36 -1.58 -2.82
C ILE A 57 -11.65 -0.38 -2.20
N ALA A 58 -11.02 -0.61 -1.06
CA ALA A 58 -10.18 0.39 -0.39
C ALA A 58 -8.70 0.06 -0.58
N VAL A 59 -7.88 1.08 -0.77
CA VAL A 59 -6.42 1.00 -0.75
C VAL A 59 -5.92 1.98 0.30
N SER A 60 -5.10 1.52 1.22
CA SER A 60 -4.47 2.35 2.26
C SER A 60 -2.96 2.34 2.08
N ALA A 61 -2.33 3.50 2.21
CA ALA A 61 -0.88 3.65 2.41
C ALA A 61 -0.64 4.13 3.83
N ARG A 62 0.29 3.46 4.53
CA ARG A 62 0.65 3.79 5.92
C ARG A 62 2.15 3.73 6.13
N ALA A 63 2.68 4.60 6.97
CA ALA A 63 3.97 4.35 7.60
C ALA A 63 3.78 3.39 8.79
N ILE A 64 4.67 2.40 8.88
CA ILE A 64 4.69 1.42 9.98
C ILE A 64 5.81 1.77 10.97
N ASP A 65 6.93 2.27 10.44
CA ASP A 65 8.09 2.69 11.20
C ASP A 65 8.72 3.88 10.47
N THR A 66 8.83 5.01 11.15
CA THR A 66 9.47 6.23 10.66
C THR A 66 10.60 6.64 11.60
N TYR A 67 11.62 7.27 11.03
CA TYR A 67 12.76 7.74 11.80
C TYR A 67 12.41 8.84 12.84
N ASP A 68 11.28 9.53 12.67
CA ASP A 68 10.93 10.75 13.41
C ASP A 68 9.59 10.67 14.16
N ASP A 69 9.07 9.46 14.39
CA ASP A 69 7.77 9.21 15.05
C ASP A 69 6.57 9.93 14.37
N SER A 70 6.64 10.14 13.05
CA SER A 70 5.59 10.81 12.26
C SER A 70 4.57 9.85 11.63
N GLU A 71 4.52 8.60 12.07
CA GLU A 71 3.69 7.55 11.46
C GLU A 71 2.21 7.96 11.38
N MET A 72 1.71 8.62 12.43
CA MET A 72 0.31 9.05 12.54
C MET A 72 -0.10 10.07 11.47
N GLU A 73 0.84 10.86 10.96
CA GLU A 73 0.60 11.85 9.91
C GLU A 73 0.70 11.24 8.49
N MET A 74 1.09 9.96 8.40
CA MET A 74 1.35 9.23 7.17
C MET A 74 0.40 8.06 7.00
N ASP A 75 -0.89 8.33 7.16
CA ASP A 75 -1.98 7.40 6.84
C ASP A 75 -2.90 8.06 5.79
N ARG A 76 -3.03 7.41 4.64
CA ARG A 76 -3.98 7.80 3.60
C ARG A 76 -4.73 6.59 3.09
N THR A 77 -6.04 6.74 2.93
CA THR A 77 -6.91 5.70 2.38
C THR A 77 -7.73 6.28 1.23
N TRP A 78 -7.77 5.54 0.13
CA TRP A 78 -8.60 5.81 -1.04
C TRP A 78 -9.63 4.70 -1.15
N GLN A 79 -10.86 5.07 -1.47
CA GLN A 79 -11.97 4.14 -1.68
C GLN A 79 -12.61 4.48 -3.01
N GLY A 80 -12.89 3.45 -3.80
CA GLY A 80 -13.46 3.62 -5.13
C GLY A 80 -13.88 2.28 -5.72
N PRO A 81 -14.42 2.27 -6.95
CA PRO A 81 -14.81 1.05 -7.62
C PRO A 81 -13.59 0.17 -7.90
N VAL A 82 -13.80 -1.15 -7.95
CA VAL A 82 -12.74 -2.14 -8.25
C VAL A 82 -12.03 -1.83 -9.58
N SER A 83 -12.74 -1.26 -10.56
CA SER A 83 -12.17 -0.84 -11.85
C SER A 83 -11.06 0.21 -11.72
N GLU A 84 -11.07 1.00 -10.64
CA GLU A 84 -10.07 2.04 -10.36
C GLU A 84 -8.91 1.53 -9.48
N LEU A 85 -8.88 0.23 -9.13
CA LEU A 85 -7.86 -0.34 -8.25
C LEU A 85 -6.43 -0.03 -8.73
N ASN A 86 -6.18 -0.14 -10.04
CA ASN A 86 -4.85 0.14 -10.59
C ASN A 86 -4.42 1.59 -10.38
N GLU A 87 -5.35 2.55 -10.52
CA GLU A 87 -5.09 3.97 -10.30
C GLU A 87 -4.93 4.30 -8.81
N MET A 88 -5.73 3.66 -7.95
CA MET A 88 -5.59 3.78 -6.50
C MET A 88 -4.24 3.23 -6.01
N LEU A 89 -3.78 2.09 -6.54
CA LEU A 89 -2.45 1.55 -6.24
C LEU A 89 -1.33 2.47 -6.75
N ALA A 90 -1.46 3.01 -7.96
CA ALA A 90 -0.52 4.00 -8.49
C ALA A 90 -0.41 5.22 -7.57
N THR A 91 -1.56 5.72 -7.10
CA THR A 91 -1.64 6.87 -6.18
C THR A 91 -1.03 6.54 -4.81
N ALA A 92 -1.31 5.36 -4.27
CA ALA A 92 -0.75 4.89 -3.00
C ALA A 92 0.78 4.77 -3.07
N VAL A 93 1.30 4.13 -4.12
CA VAL A 93 2.75 4.00 -4.34
C VAL A 93 3.40 5.37 -4.56
N ALA A 94 2.78 6.26 -5.32
CA ALA A 94 3.29 7.62 -5.52
C ALA A 94 3.34 8.41 -4.20
N THR A 95 2.32 8.27 -3.36
CA THR A 95 2.28 8.87 -2.02
C THR A 95 3.43 8.36 -1.15
N VAL A 96 3.65 7.04 -1.10
CA VAL A 96 4.79 6.45 -0.38
C VAL A 96 6.12 6.95 -0.93
N LYS A 97 6.26 7.11 -2.25
CA LYS A 97 7.48 7.68 -2.85
C LYS A 97 7.71 9.13 -2.41
N GLN A 98 6.67 9.96 -2.32
CA GLN A 98 6.77 11.33 -1.82
C GLN A 98 7.18 11.36 -0.34
N TRP A 99 6.58 10.49 0.46
CA TRP A 99 6.94 10.28 1.85
C TRP A 99 8.40 9.88 2.05
N LYS A 100 8.93 8.98 1.21
CA LYS A 100 10.35 8.63 1.20
C LYS A 100 11.23 9.84 0.87
N ALA A 101 10.84 10.59 -0.16
CA ALA A 101 11.61 11.73 -0.65
C ALA A 101 11.64 12.93 0.31
N ARG A 102 10.72 13.03 1.28
CA ARG A 102 10.69 14.14 2.25
C ARG A 102 11.99 14.26 3.06
N TRP A 103 12.75 13.16 3.17
CA TRP A 103 14.01 13.08 3.90
C TRP A 103 15.26 13.13 3.04
N ASP A 104 15.10 13.06 1.71
CA ASP A 104 16.19 13.20 0.75
C ASP A 104 16.53 14.67 0.48
N VAL A 105 15.78 15.61 1.09
CA VAL A 105 16.05 17.05 1.07
C VAL A 105 16.65 17.50 2.41
N ALA A 106 17.83 17.00 2.74
CA ALA A 106 18.67 17.58 3.78
C ALA A 106 20.13 17.61 3.28
N HIS A 107 20.64 18.83 3.12
CA HIS A 107 22.03 19.14 2.76
C HIS A 107 22.97 18.83 3.91
#